data_AF-A0A445HYN7-F1
#
_entry.id   AF-A0A445HYN7-F1
#
_cell.length_a   1.000
_cell.length_b   1.000
_cell.length_c   1.000
_cell.angle_alpha   90.00
_cell.angle_beta   90.00
_cell.angle_gamma   90.00
#
_symmetry.space_group_name_H-M   'P 1'
#
loop_
_entity.id
_entity.type
_entity.pdbx_description
1 polymer ?
#
loop_
_entity_poly.entity_id
_entity_poly.type
_entity_poly.pdbx_seq_one_letter_code
_entity_poly.pdbx_strand_id
1 'polypeptide(L)'
;MACLSRYHHHHHPRGATWLSSPDEMLQHCPLSAHHRRLRDDDAEPIYLPSLSSAYRIFPVYAMGAPDPTPEPELDGPDPIWNAVRDEAKLEAEKEPILSSFLYASILAHDCLEQALAFVAANRLQNPTLLATQLMDIFCNVILHDKAIQRSIRLDVQAFKDRDPACLSYCSALLYMKGYHALQVHRVAHALWHQGRKVLALALQSRVSEVFGVDIHPAAKIGEGILLDHGTGVVIGETAIVGNRVSLMHGVTLGGTGKEIGDRHPKVGEGALIGASATILGNIKIGEGAMIAAGSLVLKDVPPHCIAAGIPAKVISGLQEHDPSLTMKHVYMLSLYLEFCSWDSADATKDFFTHVATNFRDEKPNGAQHPDRNEVNI
;
A
#
# COMPACT_ATOMS: atom_id res chain seq x y z
N MET A 1 -25.51 -45.23 -1.26
CA MET A 1 -26.90 -44.79 -1.05
C MET A 1 -26.91 -43.28 -1.27
N ALA A 2 -27.18 -42.79 -2.50
CA ALA A 2 -28.50 -42.41 -3.05
C ALA A 2 -29.19 -41.34 -2.17
N CYS A 3 -29.47 -40.11 -2.62
CA CYS A 3 -30.51 -39.72 -3.59
C CYS A 3 -30.27 -38.23 -4.01
N LEU A 4 -30.01 -37.86 -5.27
CA LEU A 4 -30.90 -37.59 -6.43
C LEU A 4 -31.80 -36.33 -6.39
N SER A 5 -31.47 -35.40 -7.32
CA SER A 5 -32.32 -34.70 -8.31
C SER A 5 -33.38 -33.67 -7.88
N ARG A 6 -33.27 -32.46 -8.45
CA ARG A 6 -34.25 -31.94 -9.45
C ARG A 6 -33.67 -30.82 -10.32
N TYR A 7 -33.60 -31.09 -11.62
CA TYR A 7 -33.41 -30.14 -12.72
C TYR A 7 -34.76 -29.53 -13.11
N HIS A 8 -34.78 -28.24 -13.47
CA HIS A 8 -35.80 -27.69 -14.38
C HIS A 8 -35.13 -26.78 -15.43
N HIS A 9 -35.30 -27.16 -16.69
CA HIS A 9 -35.00 -26.41 -17.91
C HIS A 9 -35.94 -25.21 -18.08
N HIS A 10 -35.46 -24.09 -18.64
CA HIS A 10 -36.01 -23.54 -19.89
C HIS A 10 -35.18 -22.39 -20.53
N HIS A 11 -34.91 -22.62 -21.82
CA HIS A 11 -34.76 -21.71 -22.98
C HIS A 11 -33.75 -20.56 -23.00
N HIS A 12 -32.64 -20.82 -23.71
CA HIS A 12 -31.93 -19.85 -24.56
C HIS A 12 -32.67 -19.64 -25.90
N PRO A 13 -32.57 -18.43 -26.50
CA PRO A 13 -32.50 -18.27 -27.94
C PRO A 13 -31.06 -18.05 -28.41
N ARG A 14 -30.75 -18.63 -29.58
CA ARG A 14 -29.48 -18.59 -30.29
C ARG A 14 -29.37 -17.36 -31.17
N GLY A 15 -28.13 -16.92 -31.40
CA GLY A 15 -27.66 -16.57 -32.75
C GLY A 15 -27.41 -15.09 -33.03
N ALA A 16 -26.14 -14.72 -33.14
CA ALA A 16 -25.59 -14.06 -34.33
C ALA A 16 -24.06 -13.89 -34.16
N THR A 17 -23.31 -14.66 -34.93
CA THR A 17 -21.88 -14.50 -35.20
C THR A 17 -21.70 -13.42 -36.26
N TRP A 18 -20.85 -12.41 -36.01
CA TRP A 18 -20.33 -11.52 -37.04
C TRP A 18 -18.85 -11.21 -36.78
N LEU A 19 -17.98 -12.00 -37.43
CA LEU A 19 -16.66 -11.56 -37.87
C LEU A 19 -16.88 -10.72 -39.14
N SER A 20 -16.40 -9.48 -39.15
CA SER A 20 -16.31 -8.67 -40.37
C SER A 20 -15.11 -7.72 -40.25
N SER A 21 -14.35 -7.64 -41.34
CA SER A 21 -13.07 -6.95 -41.52
C SER A 21 -13.16 -5.41 -41.44
N PRO A 22 -12.03 -4.71 -41.24
CA PRO A 22 -11.99 -3.25 -41.27
C PRO A 22 -11.75 -2.75 -42.70
N ASP A 23 -12.82 -2.48 -43.43
CA ASP A 23 -12.82 -1.55 -44.56
C ASP A 23 -14.25 -1.01 -44.70
N GLU A 24 -14.37 0.27 -45.06
CA GLU A 24 -15.61 1.06 -45.21
C GLU A 24 -16.14 1.78 -43.95
N MET A 25 -15.58 2.94 -43.62
CA MET A 25 -16.36 4.13 -43.21
C MET A 25 -15.52 5.41 -43.42
N LEU A 26 -15.41 5.84 -44.67
CA LEU A 26 -15.02 7.20 -45.03
C LEU A 26 -16.03 7.73 -46.04
N GLN A 27 -17.01 8.51 -45.59
CA GLN A 27 -17.69 9.48 -46.46
C GLN A 27 -18.52 10.49 -45.67
N HIS A 28 -18.34 11.76 -46.06
CA HIS A 28 -19.12 12.97 -45.80
C HIS A 28 -18.78 13.84 -44.58
N CYS A 29 -17.88 14.80 -44.82
CA CYS A 29 -17.99 16.16 -44.25
C CYS A 29 -17.52 17.19 -45.31
N PRO A 30 -18.28 18.26 -45.62
CA PRO A 30 -17.95 19.16 -46.72
C PRO A 30 -16.95 20.27 -46.32
N LEU A 31 -16.11 20.60 -47.29
CA LEU A 31 -15.08 21.64 -47.31
C LEU A 31 -15.65 23.06 -47.17
N SER A 32 -14.92 23.92 -46.46
CA SER A 32 -14.74 25.31 -46.89
C SER A 32 -13.27 25.71 -46.78
N ALA A 33 -12.80 26.34 -47.84
CA ALA A 33 -11.40 26.69 -48.08
C ALA A 33 -11.12 28.13 -47.67
N HIS A 34 -9.92 28.39 -47.14
CA HIS A 34 -9.22 29.62 -47.47
C HIS A 34 -7.70 29.40 -47.56
N HIS A 35 -7.21 29.64 -48.77
CA HIS A 35 -5.81 29.76 -49.15
C HIS A 35 -5.07 30.87 -48.40
N ARG A 36 -3.84 30.59 -47.95
CA ARG A 36 -2.67 31.39 -48.36
C ARG A 36 -1.36 30.60 -48.23
N ARG A 37 -0.68 30.42 -49.36
CA ARG A 37 0.69 29.88 -49.48
C ARG A 37 1.69 31.02 -49.21
N LEU A 38 2.77 30.71 -48.49
CA LEU A 38 4.06 31.38 -48.64
C LEU A 38 5.14 30.28 -48.69
N ARG A 39 6.07 30.45 -49.63
CA ARG A 39 7.12 29.52 -50.03
C ARG A 39 8.39 29.72 -49.18
N ASP A 40 9.18 28.65 -49.15
CA ASP A 40 10.51 28.46 -48.58
C ASP A 40 11.53 29.54 -49.00
N ASP A 41 12.49 29.84 -48.12
CA ASP A 41 13.94 29.72 -48.35
C ASP A 41 14.71 30.15 -47.07
N ASP A 42 15.91 29.59 -46.88
CA ASP A 42 16.93 29.85 -45.84
C ASP A 42 16.99 28.90 -44.61
N ALA A 43 17.57 27.70 -44.79
CA ALA A 43 18.34 27.04 -43.73
C ALA A 43 19.43 26.10 -44.32
N GLU A 44 20.70 26.44 -44.09
CA GLU A 44 21.87 25.66 -44.47
C GLU A 44 21.98 24.30 -43.75
N PRO A 45 22.64 23.28 -44.34
CA PRO A 45 22.76 21.96 -43.74
C PRO A 45 23.93 21.88 -42.74
N ILE A 46 23.63 21.60 -41.47
CA ILE A 46 24.63 21.32 -40.44
C ILE A 46 25.11 19.86 -40.58
N TYR A 47 26.42 19.71 -40.85
CA TYR A 47 27.16 18.44 -40.83
C TYR A 47 27.14 17.81 -39.42
N LEU A 48 26.63 16.58 -39.29
CA LEU A 48 26.83 15.72 -38.11
C LEU A 48 27.94 14.70 -38.44
N PRO A 49 28.99 14.55 -37.60
CA PRO A 49 29.95 13.47 -37.80
C PRO A 49 29.33 12.13 -37.39
N SER A 50 29.56 11.10 -38.22
CA SER A 50 29.21 9.72 -37.95
C SER A 50 29.96 9.20 -36.72
N LEU A 51 29.25 8.82 -35.66
CA LEU A 51 29.83 8.05 -34.57
C LEU A 51 29.55 6.56 -34.76
N SER A 52 30.65 5.85 -35.00
CA SER A 52 30.82 4.41 -35.09
C SER A 52 30.02 3.64 -34.03
N SER A 53 29.25 2.68 -34.51
CA SER A 53 28.68 1.55 -33.79
C SER A 53 29.79 0.62 -33.28
N ALA A 54 30.23 0.80 -32.03
CA ALA A 54 30.77 -0.28 -31.18
C ALA A 54 31.12 0.29 -29.79
N TYR A 55 30.75 -0.44 -28.74
CA TYR A 55 31.07 -0.20 -27.32
C TYR A 55 30.27 0.87 -26.57
N ARG A 56 28.99 0.57 -26.30
CA ARG A 56 28.34 0.92 -25.02
C ARG A 56 27.99 -0.38 -24.30
N ILE A 57 28.98 -0.96 -23.63
CA ILE A 57 28.77 -2.04 -22.67
C ILE A 57 28.19 -1.37 -21.41
N PHE A 58 27.00 -1.83 -21.00
CA PHE A 58 26.20 -1.29 -19.90
C PHE A 58 26.97 -1.22 -18.57
N PRO A 59 26.92 -0.05 -17.90
CA PRO A 59 26.12 0.06 -16.68
C PRO A 59 25.28 1.35 -16.71
N VAL A 60 23.97 1.22 -16.99
CA VAL A 60 23.09 2.37 -17.35
C VAL A 60 22.07 2.75 -16.25
N TYR A 61 22.18 2.25 -15.03
CA TYR A 61 21.26 2.68 -13.96
C TYR A 61 21.73 3.93 -13.20
N ALA A 62 22.99 4.33 -13.40
CA ALA A 62 23.60 5.49 -12.78
C ALA A 62 24.20 6.41 -13.86
N MET A 63 23.36 7.25 -14.47
CA MET A 63 23.88 8.51 -15.03
C MET A 63 23.84 9.52 -13.90
N GLY A 64 25.04 9.87 -13.41
CA GLY A 64 25.28 10.66 -12.21
C GLY A 64 24.73 12.09 -12.30
N ALA A 65 24.21 12.54 -11.15
CA ALA A 65 24.30 13.95 -10.76
C ALA A 65 25.78 14.28 -10.43
N PRO A 66 26.20 15.56 -10.42
CA PRO A 66 27.59 15.93 -10.19
C PRO A 66 28.08 15.55 -8.78
N ASP A 67 29.40 15.35 -8.69
CA ASP A 67 30.29 14.86 -7.61
C ASP A 67 29.85 15.10 -6.13
N PRO A 68 30.26 14.22 -5.19
CA PRO A 68 29.75 14.18 -3.82
C PRO A 68 30.47 15.13 -2.87
N THR A 69 29.74 15.73 -1.93
CA THR A 69 30.05 15.84 -0.47
C THR A 69 29.15 16.88 0.23
N PRO A 70 28.89 16.77 1.55
CA PRO A 70 29.34 15.74 2.50
C PRO A 70 28.21 14.84 3.03
N GLU A 71 28.65 13.88 3.85
CA GLU A 71 27.97 12.91 4.71
C GLU A 71 26.51 13.21 5.11
N PRO A 72 25.71 12.19 5.46
CA PRO A 72 24.39 12.41 6.05
C PRO A 72 24.55 12.98 7.48
N GLU A 73 24.88 14.26 7.58
CA GLU A 73 24.68 15.02 8.81
C GLU A 73 23.15 15.18 8.95
N LEU A 74 22.56 14.28 9.73
CA LEU A 74 21.63 14.72 10.75
C LEU A 74 22.53 15.46 11.74
N ASP A 75 22.30 16.75 11.96
CA ASP A 75 23.03 17.53 12.97
C ASP A 75 22.71 16.94 14.36
N GLY A 76 23.41 15.87 14.77
CA GLY A 76 23.24 15.18 16.04
C GLY A 76 22.95 13.68 15.96
N PRO A 77 22.84 13.02 17.12
CA PRO A 77 22.56 11.59 17.21
C PRO A 77 21.17 11.26 16.64
N ASP A 78 21.06 10.14 15.94
CA ASP A 78 19.77 9.59 15.46
C ASP A 78 19.22 8.58 16.48
N PRO A 79 18.27 8.98 17.35
CA PRO A 79 17.76 8.10 18.39
C PRO A 79 16.97 6.92 17.85
N ILE A 80 16.28 7.08 16.70
CA ILE A 80 15.50 6.01 16.08
C ILE A 80 16.46 4.95 15.53
N TRP A 81 17.52 5.37 14.84
CA TRP A 81 18.50 4.42 14.32
C TRP A 81 19.23 3.68 15.45
N ASN A 82 19.62 4.38 16.51
CA ASN A 82 20.24 3.76 17.68
C ASN A 82 19.30 2.71 18.31
N ALA A 83 18.02 3.05 18.49
CA ALA A 83 17.02 2.12 19.00
C ALA A 83 16.87 0.88 18.09
N VAL A 84 16.77 1.07 16.77
CA VAL A 84 16.69 -0.04 15.81
C VAL A 84 17.89 -0.98 15.94
N ARG A 85 19.12 -0.45 16.03
CA ARG A 85 20.33 -1.26 16.17
C ARG A 85 20.35 -2.04 17.48
N ASP A 86 20.01 -1.40 18.59
CA ASP A 86 20.04 -2.04 19.90
C ASP A 86 18.94 -3.10 20.05
N GLU A 87 17.75 -2.82 19.53
CA GLU A 87 16.66 -3.80 19.40
C GLU A 87 17.10 -4.99 18.53
N ALA A 88 17.73 -4.76 17.38
CA ALA A 88 18.19 -5.83 16.49
C ALA A 88 19.27 -6.72 17.13
N LYS A 89 20.21 -6.16 17.91
CA LYS A 89 21.19 -6.96 18.67
C LYS A 89 20.49 -7.85 19.69
N LEU A 90 19.57 -7.28 20.46
CA LEU A 90 18.85 -8.00 21.50
C LEU A 90 18.01 -9.14 20.91
N GLU A 91 17.32 -8.90 19.79
CA GLU A 91 16.54 -9.94 19.11
C GLU A 91 17.44 -11.02 18.46
N ALA A 92 18.63 -10.67 17.96
CA ALA A 92 19.59 -11.62 17.41
C ALA A 92 20.18 -12.56 18.48
N GLU A 93 20.30 -12.09 19.72
CA GLU A 93 20.70 -12.90 20.87
C GLU A 93 19.58 -13.83 21.34
N LYS A 94 18.33 -13.35 21.33
CA LYS A 94 17.15 -14.12 21.76
C LYS A 94 16.72 -15.18 20.76
N GLU A 95 16.86 -14.90 19.46
CA GLU A 95 16.43 -15.80 18.39
C GLU A 95 17.60 -16.12 17.44
N PRO A 96 18.46 -17.09 17.79
CA PRO A 96 19.68 -17.41 17.04
C PRO A 96 19.43 -17.78 15.57
N ILE A 97 18.27 -18.37 15.23
CA ILE A 97 17.93 -18.73 13.84
C ILE A 97 17.83 -17.48 12.96
N LEU A 98 17.37 -16.36 13.51
CA LEU A 98 17.23 -15.10 12.78
C LEU A 98 18.45 -14.18 12.91
N SER A 99 19.48 -14.57 13.66
CA SER A 99 20.65 -13.75 13.92
C SER A 99 21.31 -13.28 12.62
N SER A 100 21.63 -14.19 11.68
CA SER A 100 22.24 -13.80 10.39
C SER A 100 21.37 -12.85 9.58
N PHE A 101 20.04 -13.00 9.63
CA PHE A 101 19.11 -12.10 8.96
C PHE A 101 19.12 -10.70 9.58
N LEU A 102 19.13 -10.59 10.91
CA LEU A 102 19.20 -9.32 11.64
C LEU A 102 20.54 -8.61 11.43
N TYR A 103 21.65 -9.36 11.43
CA TYR A 103 22.96 -8.81 11.12
C TYR A 103 23.02 -8.26 9.70
N ALA A 104 22.57 -9.05 8.71
CA ALA A 104 22.58 -8.63 7.31
C ALA A 104 21.64 -7.46 7.03
N SER A 105 20.46 -7.42 7.67
CA SER A 105 19.43 -6.41 7.38
C SER A 105 19.58 -5.12 8.15
N ILE A 106 20.21 -5.14 9.33
CA ILE A 106 20.31 -3.99 10.23
C ILE A 106 21.77 -3.70 10.60
N LEU A 107 22.45 -4.65 11.26
CA LEU A 107 23.71 -4.35 11.95
C LEU A 107 24.89 -4.12 11.01
N ALA A 108 24.79 -4.59 9.77
CA ALA A 108 25.78 -4.40 8.70
C ALA A 108 25.70 -3.03 8.00
N HIS A 109 24.72 -2.18 8.34
CA HIS A 109 24.52 -0.87 7.73
C HIS A 109 24.95 0.26 8.66
N ASP A 110 25.28 1.42 8.09
CA ASP A 110 25.74 2.58 8.85
C ASP A 110 24.59 3.50 9.27
N CYS A 111 23.49 3.52 8.51
CA CYS A 111 22.32 4.35 8.76
C CYS A 111 20.99 3.66 8.46
N LEU A 112 19.91 4.25 8.97
CA LEU A 112 18.53 3.77 8.82
C LEU A 112 18.12 3.67 7.35
N GLU A 113 18.55 4.61 6.52
CA GLU A 113 18.24 4.68 5.09
C GLU A 113 18.78 3.45 4.33
N GLN A 114 20.02 3.06 4.61
CA GLN A 114 20.64 1.88 3.99
C GLN A 114 19.96 0.59 4.44
N ALA A 115 19.67 0.45 5.74
CA ALA A 115 18.95 -0.71 6.26
C ALA A 115 17.56 -0.84 5.63
N LEU A 116 16.80 0.25 5.55
CA LEU A 116 15.50 0.28 4.88
C LEU A 116 15.61 -0.08 3.40
N ALA A 117 16.57 0.49 2.68
CA ALA A 117 16.80 0.18 1.27
C ALA A 117 17.09 -1.30 1.07
N PHE A 118 17.93 -1.90 1.93
CA PHE A 118 18.27 -3.31 1.88
C PHE A 118 17.05 -4.20 2.12
N VAL A 119 16.26 -3.91 3.16
CA VAL A 119 15.03 -4.66 3.47
C VAL A 119 14.04 -4.57 2.31
N ALA A 120 13.76 -3.36 1.82
CA ALA A 120 12.82 -3.15 0.72
C ALA A 120 13.30 -3.84 -0.56
N ALA A 121 14.58 -3.74 -0.91
CA ALA A 121 15.16 -4.36 -2.10
C ALA A 121 15.03 -5.89 -2.06
N ASN A 122 15.36 -6.52 -0.92
CA ASN A 122 15.26 -7.97 -0.78
C ASN A 122 13.81 -8.48 -0.81
N ARG A 123 12.85 -7.68 -0.31
CA ARG A 123 11.42 -8.02 -0.40
C ARG A 123 10.86 -7.84 -1.82
N LEU A 124 11.34 -6.84 -2.56
CA LEU A 124 10.83 -6.49 -3.89
C LEU A 124 11.58 -7.16 -5.04
N GLN A 125 12.70 -7.84 -4.79
CA GLN A 125 13.46 -8.47 -5.86
C GLN A 125 12.63 -9.49 -6.65
N ASN A 126 12.95 -9.61 -7.93
CA ASN A 126 12.48 -10.68 -8.82
C ASN A 126 13.52 -10.88 -9.96
N PRO A 127 13.32 -11.83 -10.88
CA PRO A 127 14.28 -12.05 -11.98
C PRO A 127 14.54 -10.84 -12.90
N THR A 128 13.65 -9.84 -12.90
CA THR A 128 13.77 -8.61 -13.71
C THR A 128 14.42 -7.46 -12.94
N LEU A 129 14.11 -7.32 -11.65
CA LEU A 129 14.59 -6.29 -10.75
C LEU A 129 15.38 -6.98 -9.63
N LEU A 130 16.69 -7.10 -9.81
CA LEU A 130 17.55 -7.76 -8.84
C LEU A 130 17.66 -6.93 -7.56
N ALA A 131 17.85 -7.58 -6.40
CA ALA A 131 18.01 -6.89 -5.12
C ALA A 131 19.15 -5.85 -5.15
N THR A 132 20.26 -6.14 -5.83
CA THR A 132 21.39 -5.21 -5.98
C THR A 132 21.00 -3.94 -6.75
N GLN A 133 20.24 -4.08 -7.85
CA GLN A 133 19.77 -2.95 -8.64
C GLN A 133 18.75 -2.11 -7.85
N LEU A 134 17.83 -2.78 -7.13
CA LEU A 134 16.87 -2.10 -6.28
C LEU A 134 17.55 -1.35 -5.15
N MET A 135 18.55 -1.97 -4.51
CA MET A 135 19.36 -1.34 -3.47
C MET A 135 20.03 -0.06 -3.99
N ASP A 136 20.70 -0.13 -5.14
CA ASP A 136 21.34 1.05 -5.75
C ASP A 136 20.33 2.17 -6.04
N ILE A 137 19.17 1.83 -6.60
CA ILE A 137 18.10 2.80 -6.90
C ILE A 137 17.58 3.44 -5.61
N PHE A 138 17.27 2.63 -4.60
CA PHE A 138 16.70 3.09 -3.34
C PHE A 138 17.70 3.95 -2.57
N CYS A 139 18.94 3.50 -2.40
CA CYS A 139 19.99 4.29 -1.75
C CYS A 139 20.26 5.60 -2.50
N ASN A 140 20.35 5.58 -3.84
CA ASN A 140 20.59 6.80 -4.61
C ASN A 140 19.49 7.84 -4.37
N VAL A 141 18.21 7.44 -4.38
CA VAL A 141 17.11 8.39 -4.16
C VAL A 141 17.02 8.83 -2.70
N ILE A 142 17.03 7.89 -1.75
CA ILE A 142 16.81 8.18 -0.33
C ILE A 142 17.95 9.03 0.25
N LEU A 143 19.22 8.70 -0.06
CA LEU A 143 20.36 9.41 0.53
C LEU A 143 20.51 10.84 0.01
N HIS A 144 19.95 11.16 -1.16
CA HIS A 144 20.01 12.50 -1.75
C HIS A 144 18.75 13.35 -1.50
N ASP A 145 17.76 12.84 -0.75
CA ASP A 145 16.52 13.57 -0.44
C ASP A 145 16.26 13.62 1.08
N LYS A 146 16.54 14.79 1.68
CA LYS A 146 16.34 15.04 3.11
C LYS A 146 14.86 14.98 3.54
N ALA A 147 13.92 15.28 2.65
CA ALA A 147 12.50 15.20 2.97
C ALA A 147 12.04 13.73 3.06
N ILE A 148 12.59 12.86 2.21
CA ILE A 148 12.39 11.40 2.31
C ILE A 148 13.01 10.88 3.61
N GLN A 149 14.24 11.27 3.96
CA GLN A 149 14.90 10.87 5.21
C GLN A 149 14.09 11.26 6.46
N ARG A 150 13.52 12.47 6.46
CA ARG A 150 12.62 12.92 7.53
C ARG A 150 11.34 12.10 7.58
N SER A 151 10.74 11.82 6.42
CA SER A 151 9.50 11.03 6.33
C SER A 151 9.68 9.59 6.83
N ILE A 152 10.79 8.94 6.50
CA ILE A 152 11.16 7.59 7.01
C ILE A 152 11.03 7.53 8.53
N ARG A 153 11.60 8.52 9.22
CA ARG A 153 11.59 8.61 10.69
C ARG A 153 10.21 8.91 11.26
N LEU A 154 9.48 9.84 10.66
CA LEU A 154 8.13 10.18 11.13
C LEU A 154 7.14 9.05 10.89
N ASP A 155 7.27 8.33 9.79
CA ASP A 155 6.40 7.20 9.45
C ASP A 155 6.67 6.00 10.38
N VAL A 156 7.94 5.67 10.67
CA VAL A 156 8.24 4.58 11.62
C VAL A 156 7.81 4.94 13.05
N GLN A 157 7.92 6.21 13.43
CA GLN A 157 7.36 6.72 14.69
C GLN A 157 5.84 6.56 14.73
N ALA A 158 5.14 6.85 13.62
CA ALA A 158 3.69 6.66 13.55
C ALA A 158 3.27 5.20 13.79
N PHE A 159 4.00 4.22 13.25
CA PHE A 159 3.79 2.81 13.58
C PHE A 159 4.03 2.55 15.08
N LYS A 160 5.15 3.04 15.62
CA LYS A 160 5.50 2.81 17.02
C LYS A 160 4.49 3.40 18.02
N ASP A 161 3.92 4.55 17.70
CA ASP A 161 3.01 5.28 18.60
C ASP A 161 1.56 4.81 18.50
N ARG A 162 1.12 4.39 17.31
CA ARG A 162 -0.31 4.23 17.00
C ARG A 162 -0.73 2.78 16.84
N ASP A 163 0.20 1.88 16.49
CA ASP A 163 -0.07 0.45 16.41
C ASP A 163 0.39 -0.24 17.71
N PRO A 164 -0.54 -0.68 18.59
CA PRO A 164 -0.18 -1.39 19.81
C PRO A 164 0.51 -2.74 19.55
N ALA A 165 0.40 -3.31 18.34
CA ALA A 165 1.11 -4.51 17.94
C ALA A 165 2.54 -4.23 17.43
N CYS A 166 2.89 -2.96 17.19
CA CYS A 166 4.24 -2.55 16.80
C CYS A 166 5.17 -2.48 18.03
N LEU A 167 5.75 -3.63 18.36
CA LEU A 167 6.55 -3.80 19.58
C LEU A 167 7.83 -2.96 19.60
N SER A 168 8.43 -2.67 18.45
CA SER A 168 9.73 -1.99 18.36
C SER A 168 9.95 -1.30 17.01
N TYR A 169 10.88 -0.33 16.92
CA TYR A 169 11.22 0.30 15.64
C TYR A 169 11.81 -0.71 14.66
N CYS A 170 12.62 -1.65 15.16
CA CYS A 170 13.18 -2.76 14.41
C CYS A 170 12.06 -3.64 13.80
N SER A 171 11.00 -3.93 14.56
CA SER A 171 9.85 -4.70 14.05
C SER A 171 9.11 -3.97 12.93
N ALA A 172 8.97 -2.64 13.03
CA ALA A 172 8.37 -1.81 11.99
C ALA A 172 9.20 -1.87 10.70
N LEU A 173 10.51 -1.66 10.83
CA LEU A 173 11.46 -1.65 9.73
C LEU A 173 11.60 -3.00 9.01
N LEU A 174 11.42 -4.13 9.70
CA LEU A 174 11.61 -5.45 9.10
C LEU A 174 10.32 -6.05 8.53
N TYR A 175 9.18 -5.81 9.17
CA TYR A 175 8.00 -6.64 8.96
C TYR A 175 6.78 -5.87 8.42
N MET A 176 6.65 -4.58 8.72
CA MET A 176 5.42 -3.84 8.42
C MET A 176 5.35 -3.46 6.94
N LYS A 177 4.58 -4.23 6.18
CA LYS A 177 4.48 -4.03 4.72
C LYS A 177 3.86 -2.69 4.32
N GLY A 178 2.98 -2.14 5.15
CA GLY A 178 2.43 -0.79 4.93
C GLY A 178 3.50 0.29 5.00
N TYR A 179 4.41 0.16 5.97
CA TYR A 179 5.60 1.02 6.07
C TYR A 179 6.50 0.87 4.82
N HIS A 180 6.83 -0.37 4.42
CA HIS A 180 7.65 -0.59 3.21
C HIS A 180 7.02 -0.02 1.94
N ALA A 181 5.71 -0.24 1.74
CA ALA A 181 4.99 0.27 0.57
C ALA A 181 5.04 1.80 0.50
N LEU A 182 4.88 2.47 1.64
CA LEU A 182 4.96 3.92 1.73
C LEU A 182 6.36 4.46 1.38
N GLN A 183 7.42 3.85 1.91
CA GLN A 183 8.78 4.32 1.63
C GLN A 183 9.17 4.09 0.15
N VAL A 184 8.75 2.97 -0.44
CA VAL A 184 8.99 2.70 -1.86
C VAL A 184 8.14 3.62 -2.75
N HIS A 185 6.92 3.98 -2.34
CA HIS A 185 6.14 5.03 -3.01
C HIS A 185 6.91 6.35 -3.05
N ARG A 186 7.55 6.77 -1.95
CA ARG A 186 8.34 8.02 -1.94
C ARG A 186 9.48 7.98 -2.97
N VAL A 187 10.15 6.84 -3.10
CA VAL A 187 11.16 6.64 -4.15
C VAL A 187 10.54 6.69 -5.55
N ALA A 188 9.43 5.98 -5.77
CA ALA A 188 8.73 6.00 -7.05
C ALA A 188 8.21 7.41 -7.42
N HIS A 189 7.76 8.18 -6.43
CA HIS A 189 7.32 9.57 -6.56
C HIS A 189 8.47 10.48 -7.02
N ALA A 190 9.63 10.38 -6.38
CA ALA A 190 10.82 11.12 -6.81
C ALA A 190 11.23 10.76 -8.25
N LEU A 191 11.27 9.46 -8.58
CA LEU A 191 11.58 8.96 -9.92
C LEU A 191 10.56 9.44 -10.97
N TRP A 192 9.27 9.49 -10.61
CA TRP A 192 8.21 10.01 -11.48
C TRP A 192 8.45 11.47 -11.86
N HIS A 193 8.82 12.30 -10.88
CA HIS A 193 9.11 13.72 -11.08
C HIS A 193 10.46 13.99 -11.78
N GLN A 194 11.40 13.04 -11.70
CA GLN A 194 12.62 13.04 -12.52
C GLN A 194 12.39 12.58 -13.97
N GLY A 195 11.15 12.28 -14.37
CA GLY A 195 10.81 11.81 -15.71
C GLY A 195 11.05 10.31 -15.94
N ARG A 196 11.56 9.57 -14.93
CA ARG A 196 11.78 8.11 -14.98
C ARG A 196 10.48 7.33 -14.75
N LYS A 197 9.41 7.72 -15.46
CA LYS A 197 8.04 7.23 -15.24
C LYS A 197 7.88 5.72 -15.40
N VAL A 198 8.56 5.11 -16.36
CA VAL A 198 8.51 3.65 -16.58
C VAL A 198 9.01 2.89 -15.34
N LEU A 199 10.12 3.35 -14.74
CA LEU A 199 10.66 2.75 -13.53
C LEU A 199 9.74 2.99 -12.33
N ALA A 200 9.18 4.20 -12.19
CA ALA A 200 8.22 4.49 -11.13
C ALA A 200 6.96 3.59 -11.21
N LEU A 201 6.43 3.36 -12.41
CA LEU A 201 5.30 2.44 -12.63
C LEU A 201 5.69 0.98 -12.41
N ALA A 202 6.91 0.58 -12.77
CA ALA A 202 7.41 -0.76 -12.47
C ALA A 202 7.51 -1.01 -10.95
N LEU A 203 7.97 -0.01 -10.18
CA LEU A 203 8.00 -0.06 -8.71
C LEU A 203 6.59 -0.09 -8.12
N GLN A 204 5.67 0.75 -8.59
CA GLN A 204 4.25 0.70 -8.20
C GLN A 204 3.68 -0.71 -8.40
N SER A 205 3.85 -1.27 -9.60
CA SER A 205 3.35 -2.62 -9.92
C SER A 205 3.96 -3.67 -8.99
N ARG A 206 5.27 -3.57 -8.71
CA ARG A 206 5.95 -4.55 -7.85
C ARG A 206 5.52 -4.43 -6.38
N VAL A 207 5.30 -3.22 -5.88
CA VAL A 207 4.75 -2.96 -4.54
C VAL A 207 3.33 -3.51 -4.42
N SER A 208 2.49 -3.34 -5.45
CA SER A 208 1.16 -3.95 -5.49
C SER A 208 1.21 -5.47 -5.46
N GLU A 209 2.13 -6.09 -6.20
CA GLU A 209 2.28 -7.55 -6.26
C GLU A 209 2.75 -8.14 -4.92
N VAL A 210 3.74 -7.53 -4.28
CA VAL A 210 4.39 -8.08 -3.07
C VAL A 210 3.67 -7.69 -1.78
N PHE A 211 3.22 -6.44 -1.68
CA PHE A 211 2.62 -5.91 -0.46
C PHE A 211 1.09 -5.84 -0.52
N GLY A 212 0.51 -5.94 -1.72
CA GLY A 212 -0.93 -5.74 -1.91
C GLY A 212 -1.34 -4.28 -1.71
N VAL A 213 -0.43 -3.33 -1.95
CA VAL A 213 -0.65 -1.88 -1.83
C VAL A 213 -0.41 -1.25 -3.20
N ASP A 214 -1.39 -0.54 -3.74
CA ASP A 214 -1.26 0.13 -5.04
C ASP A 214 -1.36 1.65 -4.85
N ILE A 215 -0.23 2.33 -4.94
CA ILE A 215 -0.16 3.79 -4.83
C ILE A 215 0.45 4.32 -6.11
N HIS A 216 -0.32 5.12 -6.84
CA HIS A 216 0.18 5.73 -8.07
C HIS A 216 1.34 6.70 -7.75
N PRO A 217 2.46 6.66 -8.49
CA PRO A 217 3.65 7.47 -8.19
C PRO A 217 3.40 8.98 -8.14
N ALA A 218 2.42 9.49 -8.88
CA ALA A 218 2.03 10.91 -8.84
C ALA A 218 1.24 11.33 -7.60
N ALA A 219 0.72 10.39 -6.80
CA ALA A 219 -0.04 10.69 -5.59
C ALA A 219 0.85 11.42 -4.57
N LYS A 220 0.29 12.45 -3.93
CA LYS A 220 1.01 13.27 -2.96
C LYS A 220 0.65 12.81 -1.55
N ILE A 221 1.64 12.29 -0.82
CA ILE A 221 1.43 11.76 0.52
C ILE A 221 2.36 12.49 1.50
N GLY A 222 1.77 13.05 2.55
CA GLY A 222 2.48 13.73 3.63
C GLY A 222 3.35 12.79 4.47
N GLU A 223 3.72 13.24 5.65
CA GLU A 223 4.63 12.53 6.57
C GLU A 223 3.93 12.14 7.89
N GLY A 224 4.51 11.16 8.60
CA GLY A 224 3.91 10.63 9.82
C GLY A 224 2.67 9.78 9.53
N ILE A 225 2.68 9.05 8.42
CA ILE A 225 1.54 8.26 7.96
C ILE A 225 1.59 6.87 8.59
N LEU A 226 0.46 6.42 9.11
CA LEU A 226 0.26 5.02 9.44
C LEU A 226 -0.52 4.36 8.31
N LEU A 227 0.06 3.33 7.70
CA LEU A 227 -0.63 2.46 6.75
C LEU A 227 -0.78 1.08 7.38
N ASP A 228 -1.74 0.95 8.30
CA ASP A 228 -1.85 -0.24 9.13
C ASP A 228 -2.37 -1.44 8.33
N HIS A 229 -1.70 -2.57 8.50
CA HIS A 229 -1.79 -3.81 7.73
C HIS A 229 -1.50 -3.67 6.21
N GLY A 230 -1.90 -2.58 5.56
CA GLY A 230 -1.62 -2.21 4.17
C GLY A 230 -2.37 -2.99 3.09
N THR A 231 -2.78 -4.24 3.33
CA THR A 231 -3.41 -5.09 2.29
C THR A 231 -4.61 -4.42 1.63
N GLY A 232 -4.66 -4.40 0.30
CA GLY A 232 -5.80 -3.91 -0.49
C GLY A 232 -5.95 -2.38 -0.50
N VAL A 233 -4.95 -1.63 -0.04
CA VAL A 233 -4.97 -0.17 -0.16
C VAL A 233 -4.74 0.24 -1.62
N VAL A 234 -5.58 1.16 -2.11
CA VAL A 234 -5.48 1.72 -3.46
C VAL A 234 -5.53 3.25 -3.38
N ILE A 235 -4.50 3.94 -3.87
CA ILE A 235 -4.41 5.41 -3.89
C ILE A 235 -4.10 5.89 -5.30
N GLY A 236 -5.06 6.60 -5.91
CA GLY A 236 -4.97 7.00 -7.30
C GLY A 236 -4.13 8.25 -7.57
N GLU A 237 -3.87 8.48 -8.86
CA GLU A 237 -2.91 9.46 -9.40
C GLU A 237 -2.97 10.87 -8.83
N THR A 238 -4.17 11.41 -8.62
CA THR A 238 -4.37 12.81 -8.22
C THR A 238 -4.77 12.94 -6.74
N ALA A 239 -4.63 11.85 -5.98
CA ALA A 239 -4.94 11.86 -4.57
C ALA A 239 -3.92 12.72 -3.81
N ILE A 240 -4.42 13.41 -2.78
CA ILE A 240 -3.57 14.11 -1.82
C ILE A 240 -3.92 13.57 -0.44
N VAL A 241 -2.90 13.19 0.32
CA VAL A 241 -3.01 12.76 1.71
C VAL A 241 -2.15 13.70 2.55
N GLY A 242 -2.75 14.39 3.51
CA GLY A 242 -2.07 15.28 4.45
C GLY A 242 -1.15 14.55 5.42
N ASN A 243 -0.55 15.27 6.36
CA ASN A 243 0.32 14.67 7.37
C ASN A 243 -0.48 13.95 8.45
N ARG A 244 0.19 13.09 9.21
CA ARG A 244 -0.40 12.40 10.38
C ARG A 244 -1.72 11.69 10.09
N VAL A 245 -1.92 11.22 8.86
CA VAL A 245 -3.10 10.41 8.50
C VAL A 245 -2.85 8.95 8.87
N SER A 246 -3.90 8.27 9.32
CA SER A 246 -3.89 6.83 9.55
C SER A 246 -4.91 6.16 8.63
N LEU A 247 -4.44 5.22 7.80
CA LEU A 247 -5.27 4.45 6.88
C LEU A 247 -5.14 2.96 7.22
N MET A 248 -6.29 2.30 7.36
CA MET A 248 -6.35 0.85 7.56
C MET A 248 -6.25 0.10 6.22
N HIS A 249 -6.22 -1.24 6.29
CA HIS A 249 -6.31 -2.10 5.10
C HIS A 249 -7.59 -1.85 4.28
N GLY A 250 -7.55 -2.19 2.99
CA GLY A 250 -8.69 -2.16 2.08
C GLY A 250 -9.16 -0.75 1.69
N VAL A 251 -8.49 0.31 2.17
CA VAL A 251 -8.90 1.69 1.88
C VAL A 251 -8.68 2.02 0.41
N THR A 252 -9.68 2.59 -0.24
CA THR A 252 -9.59 3.07 -1.62
C THR A 252 -9.77 4.59 -1.68
N LEU A 253 -8.78 5.30 -2.21
CA LEU A 253 -8.84 6.70 -2.62
C LEU A 253 -8.90 6.77 -4.16
N GLY A 254 -10.10 6.57 -4.69
CA GLY A 254 -10.34 6.25 -6.10
C GLY A 254 -10.99 7.37 -6.91
N GLY A 255 -10.95 7.23 -8.23
CA GLY A 255 -11.63 8.13 -9.17
C GLY A 255 -13.09 7.75 -9.42
N THR A 256 -13.87 8.68 -9.98
CA THR A 256 -15.19 8.39 -10.55
C THR A 256 -15.14 8.44 -12.07
N GLY A 257 -15.48 7.34 -12.73
CA GLY A 257 -15.57 7.28 -14.19
C GLY A 257 -14.22 7.33 -14.91
N LYS A 258 -14.21 7.85 -16.14
CA LYS A 258 -13.07 7.83 -17.09
C LYS A 258 -12.51 9.22 -17.42
N GLU A 259 -12.96 10.25 -16.72
CA GLU A 259 -12.54 11.62 -16.99
C GLU A 259 -11.08 11.84 -16.63
N ILE A 260 -10.38 12.62 -17.44
CA ILE A 260 -8.99 13.00 -17.23
C ILE A 260 -8.97 14.29 -16.40
N GLY A 261 -8.02 14.38 -15.48
CA GLY A 261 -7.84 15.53 -14.61
C GLY A 261 -7.89 15.15 -13.14
N ASP A 262 -8.12 16.15 -12.29
CA ASP A 262 -8.19 15.96 -10.85
C ASP A 262 -9.49 15.26 -10.43
N ARG A 263 -9.36 13.98 -10.08
CA ARG A 263 -10.49 13.05 -9.93
C ARG A 263 -10.44 12.19 -8.67
N HIS A 264 -9.43 12.36 -7.82
CA HIS A 264 -9.23 11.54 -6.62
C HIS A 264 -9.33 12.36 -5.33
N PRO A 265 -9.55 11.71 -4.17
CA PRO A 265 -9.79 12.40 -2.91
C PRO A 265 -8.64 13.27 -2.41
N LYS A 266 -9.00 14.26 -1.57
CA LYS A 266 -8.09 15.13 -0.83
C LYS A 266 -8.32 14.90 0.66
N VAL A 267 -7.45 14.12 1.29
CA VAL A 267 -7.52 13.75 2.71
C VAL A 267 -6.74 14.75 3.54
N GLY A 268 -7.42 15.43 4.45
CA GLY A 268 -6.84 16.42 5.36
C GLY A 268 -5.92 15.78 6.40
N GLU A 269 -5.10 16.63 7.02
CA GLU A 269 -4.18 16.25 8.09
C GLU A 269 -4.92 15.61 9.28
N GLY A 270 -4.29 14.66 9.98
CA GLY A 270 -4.88 14.05 11.18
C GLY A 270 -6.10 13.14 10.95
N ALA A 271 -6.51 12.90 9.70
CA ALA A 271 -7.68 12.08 9.40
C ALA A 271 -7.45 10.59 9.70
N LEU A 272 -8.50 9.91 10.18
CA LEU A 272 -8.51 8.46 10.39
C LEU A 272 -9.46 7.79 9.38
N ILE A 273 -8.91 6.93 8.53
CA ILE A 273 -9.69 6.20 7.52
C ILE A 273 -9.77 4.73 7.91
N GLY A 274 -10.96 4.30 8.35
CA GLY A 274 -11.22 2.94 8.81
C GLY A 274 -11.11 1.87 7.73
N ALA A 275 -11.01 0.62 8.18
CA ALA A 275 -10.79 -0.55 7.32
C ALA A 275 -11.82 -0.65 6.20
N SER A 276 -11.37 -0.93 4.99
CA SER A 276 -12.19 -1.13 3.80
C SER A 276 -13.12 0.05 3.45
N ALA A 277 -12.79 1.27 3.89
CA ALA A 277 -13.51 2.46 3.46
C ALA A 277 -13.14 2.83 2.01
N THR A 278 -14.15 3.17 1.21
CA THR A 278 -14.01 3.56 -0.19
C THR A 278 -14.42 5.01 -0.37
N ILE A 279 -13.50 5.85 -0.81
CA ILE A 279 -13.68 7.29 -1.01
C ILE A 279 -13.46 7.58 -2.50
N LEU A 280 -14.50 8.04 -3.19
CA LEU A 280 -14.47 8.17 -4.66
C LEU A 280 -14.72 9.60 -5.11
N GLY A 281 -13.93 10.02 -6.10
CA GLY A 281 -14.06 11.31 -6.78
C GLY A 281 -13.17 12.39 -6.19
N ASN A 282 -13.17 13.56 -6.82
CA ASN A 282 -12.44 14.72 -6.32
C ASN A 282 -13.22 15.39 -5.18
N ILE A 283 -13.22 14.74 -4.03
CA ILE A 283 -13.89 15.18 -2.81
C ILE A 283 -12.88 15.40 -1.68
N LYS A 284 -13.26 16.24 -0.72
CA LYS A 284 -12.45 16.60 0.44
C LYS A 284 -12.88 15.82 1.67
N ILE A 285 -11.92 15.20 2.34
CA ILE A 285 -12.07 14.72 3.71
C ILE A 285 -11.35 15.73 4.58
N GLY A 286 -12.10 16.44 5.43
CA GLY A 286 -11.56 17.51 6.25
C GLY A 286 -10.47 17.05 7.20
N GLU A 287 -9.68 18.00 7.68
CA GLU A 287 -8.70 17.79 8.74
C GLU A 287 -9.36 17.17 9.98
N GLY A 288 -8.68 16.21 10.61
CA GLY A 288 -9.17 15.52 11.79
C GLY A 288 -10.51 14.79 11.59
N ALA A 289 -10.94 14.56 10.35
CA ALA A 289 -12.16 13.80 10.09
C ALA A 289 -11.92 12.30 10.26
N MET A 290 -12.98 11.57 10.56
CA MET A 290 -12.95 10.12 10.71
C MET A 290 -13.93 9.48 9.74
N ILE A 291 -13.45 8.50 8.98
CA ILE A 291 -14.28 7.66 8.13
C ILE A 291 -14.39 6.29 8.78
N ALA A 292 -15.61 5.88 9.13
CA ALA A 292 -15.85 4.57 9.73
C ALA A 292 -15.51 3.44 8.74
N ALA A 293 -15.14 2.28 9.28
CA ALA A 293 -14.85 1.10 8.48
C ALA A 293 -16.02 0.72 7.55
N GLY A 294 -15.70 0.27 6.33
CA GLY A 294 -16.67 -0.18 5.32
C GLY A 294 -17.51 0.93 4.68
N SER A 295 -17.22 2.21 4.94
CA SER A 295 -18.02 3.32 4.41
C SER A 295 -17.77 3.59 2.93
N LEU A 296 -18.82 3.99 2.20
CA LEU A 296 -18.73 4.49 0.82
C LEU A 296 -18.94 6.01 0.79
N VAL A 297 -17.87 6.77 0.67
CA VAL A 297 -17.89 8.23 0.72
C VAL A 297 -17.90 8.82 -0.70
N LEU A 298 -18.97 9.53 -1.02
CA LEU A 298 -19.23 10.13 -2.35
C LEU A 298 -19.38 11.66 -2.31
N LYS A 299 -19.21 12.27 -1.14
CA LYS A 299 -19.35 13.71 -0.90
C LYS A 299 -18.31 14.17 0.11
N ASP A 300 -18.00 15.46 0.10
CA ASP A 300 -17.10 16.08 1.07
C ASP A 300 -17.54 15.79 2.51
N VAL A 301 -16.55 15.50 3.36
CA VAL A 301 -16.72 15.34 4.80
C VAL A 301 -16.08 16.55 5.49
N PRO A 302 -16.84 17.33 6.28
CA PRO A 302 -16.28 18.48 6.98
C PRO A 302 -15.16 18.09 7.96
N PRO A 303 -14.27 19.04 8.32
CA PRO A 303 -13.28 18.82 9.36
C PRO A 303 -13.90 18.37 10.68
N HIS A 304 -13.15 17.57 11.45
CA HIS A 304 -13.55 17.06 12.77
C HIS A 304 -14.97 16.48 12.79
N CYS A 305 -15.33 15.72 11.76
CA CYS A 305 -16.61 15.01 11.68
C CYS A 305 -16.39 13.51 11.44
N ILE A 306 -17.33 12.70 11.92
CA ILE A 306 -17.40 11.27 11.62
C ILE A 306 -18.37 11.05 10.47
N ALA A 307 -17.93 10.33 9.44
CA ALA A 307 -18.80 9.85 8.37
C ALA A 307 -18.85 8.33 8.35
N ALA A 308 -20.06 7.77 8.21
CA ALA A 308 -20.29 6.32 8.20
C ALA A 308 -21.41 5.91 7.24
N GLY A 309 -21.33 4.69 6.71
CA GLY A 309 -22.41 4.02 5.97
C GLY A 309 -22.20 3.94 4.45
N ILE A 310 -23.19 3.38 3.74
CA ILE A 310 -23.19 3.18 2.29
C ILE A 310 -24.52 3.70 1.71
N PRO A 311 -24.56 4.88 1.06
CA PRO A 311 -23.51 5.90 1.05
C PRO A 311 -23.31 6.54 2.42
N ALA A 312 -22.11 7.05 2.67
CA ALA A 312 -21.72 7.63 3.94
C ALA A 312 -22.46 8.94 4.22
N LYS A 313 -22.85 9.13 5.48
CA LYS A 313 -23.41 10.38 6.00
C LYS A 313 -22.60 10.83 7.21
N VAL A 314 -22.52 12.15 7.42
CA VAL A 314 -21.96 12.71 8.66
C VAL A 314 -22.89 12.34 9.81
N ILE A 315 -22.37 11.65 10.81
CA ILE A 315 -23.15 11.16 11.97
C ILE A 315 -22.96 12.01 13.22
N SER A 316 -21.78 12.63 13.39
CA SER A 316 -21.48 13.51 14.52
C SER A 316 -20.24 14.35 14.26
N GLY A 317 -20.06 15.41 15.07
CA GLY A 317 -18.75 16.03 15.25
C GLY A 317 -17.83 15.17 16.12
N LEU A 318 -16.53 15.34 15.95
CA LEU A 318 -15.46 14.81 16.79
C LEU A 318 -15.02 15.90 17.76
N GLN A 319 -14.93 15.54 19.04
CA GLN A 319 -14.25 16.36 20.04
C GLN A 319 -12.74 16.10 20.06
N GLU A 320 -12.32 14.92 19.58
CA GLU A 320 -10.92 14.55 19.40
C GLU A 320 -10.35 15.32 18.19
N HIS A 321 -9.26 16.05 18.40
CA HIS A 321 -8.67 16.89 17.34
C HIS A 321 -7.92 16.04 16.29
N ASP A 322 -7.25 14.96 16.72
CA ASP A 322 -6.44 14.09 15.88
C ASP A 322 -6.84 12.61 16.05
N PRO A 323 -7.97 12.16 15.47
CA PRO A 323 -8.44 10.78 15.58
C PRO A 323 -7.43 9.76 15.05
N SER A 324 -6.58 10.14 14.10
CA SER A 324 -5.51 9.30 13.57
C SER A 324 -4.44 8.89 14.60
N LEU A 325 -4.26 9.67 15.66
CA LEU A 325 -3.28 9.37 16.71
C LEU A 325 -3.85 8.41 17.74
N THR A 326 -5.15 8.51 18.04
CA THR A 326 -5.79 7.68 19.06
C THR A 326 -6.26 6.32 18.54
N MET A 327 -6.43 6.19 17.22
CA MET A 327 -6.91 4.97 16.56
C MET A 327 -8.24 4.43 17.14
N LYS A 328 -9.06 5.31 17.74
CA LYS A 328 -10.38 4.95 18.26
C LYS A 328 -11.35 4.75 17.09
N HIS A 329 -11.60 3.50 16.73
CA HIS A 329 -12.49 3.14 15.62
C HIS A 329 -13.99 3.21 15.96
N VAL A 330 -14.34 3.28 17.24
CA VAL A 330 -15.72 3.36 17.71
C VAL A 330 -15.88 4.64 18.51
N TYR A 331 -16.71 5.56 18.01
CA TYR A 331 -17.29 6.60 18.82
C TYR A 331 -18.73 6.22 19.10
N MET A 332 -18.97 5.79 20.33
CA MET A 332 -20.31 5.50 20.81
C MET A 332 -21.07 6.84 20.83
N LEU A 333 -21.92 7.05 19.83
CA LEU A 333 -22.96 8.06 19.89
C LEU A 333 -23.76 7.79 21.18
N SER A 334 -23.74 8.70 22.16
CA SER A 334 -24.63 8.59 23.32
C SER A 334 -26.13 8.62 22.90
N LEU A 335 -26.42 8.88 21.62
CA LEU A 335 -27.74 8.83 21.00
C LEU A 335 -28.11 7.45 20.42
N TYR A 336 -27.20 6.47 20.38
CA TYR A 336 -27.48 5.11 19.85
C TYR A 336 -27.72 4.05 20.94
N LEU A 337 -27.78 4.45 22.21
CA LEU A 337 -28.15 3.55 23.31
C LEU A 337 -29.65 3.27 23.41
N GLU A 338 -30.51 4.01 22.70
CA GLU A 338 -31.96 3.72 22.70
C GLU A 338 -32.40 2.68 21.66
N PHE A 339 -31.59 2.42 20.61
CA PHE A 339 -31.99 1.54 19.50
C PHE A 339 -31.23 0.22 19.39
N CYS A 340 -30.17 0.05 20.17
CA CYS A 340 -29.50 -1.24 20.31
C CYS A 340 -29.47 -1.66 21.77
N SER A 341 -30.61 -2.15 22.27
CA SER A 341 -30.58 -3.27 23.22
C SER A 341 -30.09 -4.51 22.46
N TRP A 342 -28.84 -4.48 21.99
CA TRP A 342 -28.11 -5.72 21.82
C TRP A 342 -27.74 -6.10 23.25
N ASP A 343 -28.66 -6.82 23.90
CA ASP A 343 -28.28 -7.64 25.05
C ASP A 343 -27.03 -8.39 24.60
N SER A 344 -25.91 -8.02 25.20
CA SER A 344 -24.68 -8.78 25.16
C SER A 344 -24.97 -10.14 25.79
N ALA A 345 -25.64 -11.01 25.04
CA ALA A 345 -25.34 -12.42 25.05
C ALA A 345 -23.93 -12.54 24.46
N ASP A 346 -22.98 -12.11 25.30
CA ASP A 346 -21.57 -12.40 25.16
C ASP A 346 -21.47 -13.88 24.79
N ALA A 347 -20.68 -14.18 23.77
CA ALA A 347 -19.96 -15.43 23.77
C ALA A 347 -19.03 -15.38 24.99
N THR A 348 -19.59 -15.64 26.17
CA THR A 348 -18.89 -15.53 27.43
C THR A 348 -17.71 -16.48 27.43
N LYS A 349 -16.73 -16.19 28.29
CA LYS A 349 -15.63 -17.10 28.62
C LYS A 349 -16.13 -18.54 28.88
N ASP A 350 -17.35 -18.70 29.36
CA ASP A 350 -18.00 -20.00 29.59
C ASP A 350 -18.31 -20.76 28.29
N PHE A 351 -18.71 -20.08 27.20
CA PHE A 351 -18.89 -20.72 25.88
C PHE A 351 -17.57 -21.28 25.36
N PHE A 352 -16.50 -20.50 25.43
CA PHE A 352 -15.16 -20.95 25.02
C PHE A 352 -14.57 -22.00 25.95
N THR A 353 -14.85 -21.93 27.25
CA THR A 353 -14.42 -22.96 28.23
C THR A 353 -15.15 -24.28 27.98
N HIS A 354 -16.46 -24.23 27.67
CA HIS A 354 -17.25 -25.42 27.35
C HIS A 354 -16.80 -26.12 26.06
N VAL A 355 -16.47 -25.34 25.02
CA VAL A 355 -15.90 -25.87 23.77
C VAL A 355 -14.51 -26.45 24.01
N ALA A 356 -13.67 -25.80 24.82
CA ALA A 356 -12.32 -26.26 25.13
C ALA A 356 -12.27 -27.51 26.03
N THR A 357 -13.24 -27.71 26.94
CA THR A 357 -13.33 -28.91 27.78
C THR A 357 -13.91 -30.11 27.04
N ASN A 358 -14.85 -29.91 26.13
CA ASN A 358 -15.52 -31.01 25.41
C ASN A 358 -14.77 -31.49 24.16
N PHE A 359 -13.67 -30.82 23.76
CA PHE A 359 -12.85 -31.22 22.61
C PHE A 359 -11.66 -32.13 22.97
N ARG A 360 -11.53 -32.57 24.23
CA ARG A 360 -10.52 -33.56 24.62
C ARG A 360 -11.15 -34.94 24.81
N ASP A 361 -10.70 -35.86 23.96
CA ASP A 361 -10.77 -37.32 24.04
C ASP A 361 -12.12 -38.01 23.76
N GLU A 362 -12.65 -37.85 22.54
CA GLU A 362 -13.27 -39.00 21.86
C GLU A 362 -12.18 -39.77 21.08
N LYS A 363 -11.43 -40.61 21.80
CA LYS A 363 -10.80 -41.77 21.14
C LYS A 363 -11.92 -42.74 20.75
N PRO A 364 -11.98 -43.21 19.49
CA PRO A 364 -12.95 -44.24 19.12
C PRO A 364 -12.59 -45.51 19.89
N ASN A 365 -13.53 -45.97 20.72
CA ASN A 365 -13.48 -47.26 21.41
C ASN A 365 -13.20 -48.36 20.39
N GLY A 366 -12.11 -49.09 20.59
CA GLY A 366 -11.78 -50.28 19.83
C GLY A 366 -12.93 -51.28 19.90
N ALA A 367 -13.49 -51.61 18.74
CA ALA A 367 -14.32 -52.77 18.57
C ALA A 367 -13.48 -54.03 18.88
N GLN A 368 -13.81 -54.70 19.98
CA GLN A 368 -13.36 -56.05 20.26
C GLN A 368 -13.96 -56.98 19.19
N HIS A 369 -13.09 -57.63 18.42
CA HIS A 369 -13.42 -58.81 17.64
C HIS A 369 -12.98 -60.04 18.47
N PRO A 370 -13.86 -61.01 18.77
CA PRO A 370 -13.45 -62.24 19.42
C PRO A 370 -12.93 -63.26 18.40
N ASP A 371 -12.17 -64.22 18.93
CA ASP A 371 -11.73 -65.51 18.38
C ASP A 371 -10.59 -65.54 17.36
N ARG A 372 -9.38 -65.79 17.89
CA ARG A 372 -8.57 -66.97 17.54
C ARG A 372 -7.82 -67.53 18.75
N ASN A 373 -8.37 -68.61 19.31
CA ASN A 373 -7.66 -69.82 19.78
C ASN A 373 -6.47 -70.15 18.85
N GLU A 374 -5.32 -70.72 19.21
CA GLU A 374 -4.88 -71.58 20.33
C GLU A 374 -3.34 -71.73 20.14
N VAL A 375 -2.54 -71.70 21.22
CA VAL A 375 -1.70 -72.82 21.73
C VAL A 375 -0.32 -73.04 21.07
N ASN A 376 0.71 -72.95 21.94
CA ASN A 376 2.04 -73.62 22.01
C ASN A 376 2.87 -73.73 20.70
N ILE A 377 4.16 -73.39 20.64
CA ILE A 377 5.33 -73.74 21.46
C ILE A 377 6.40 -72.66 21.22
#